data_AF-A0AB36RJS5-F1
#
_entry.id   AF-A0AB36RJS5-F1
#
_cell.length_a   1.000
_cell.length_b   1.000
_cell.length_c   1.000
_cell.angle_alpha   90.00
_cell.angle_beta   90.00
_cell.angle_gamma   90.00
#
_symmetry.space_group_name_H-M   'P 1'
#
loop_
_entity.id
_entity.type
_entity.pdbx_description
1 polymer ?
#
loop_
_entity_poly.entity_id
_entity_poly.type
_entity_poly.pdbx_seq_one_letter_code
_entity_poly.pdbx_strand_id
1 'polypeptide(L)'
;MARDIVAKDRHDRKYGMAVDTAGAIARALEKAYRQGFEDNRVGRPSQSQEPAAQDGPLDWALIPPRPRNAFWSICLFTLGRGESPSEMGYLAAATTERGTPGWRLVVPGLSYHDKSIGEKTIIPLVRLGLIEPALDEPHCLVVSTRGAQTWWLFHARGGRYPEDLTDV
;
A
#
# COMPACT_ATOMS: atom_id res chain seq x y z
N MET A 1 -24.89 12.81 -13.03
CA MET A 1 -23.59 12.13 -13.19
C MET A 1 -23.55 10.66 -12.77
N ALA A 2 -24.07 10.20 -11.61
CA ALA A 2 -24.20 8.75 -11.35
C ALA A 2 -25.47 8.12 -11.96
N ARG A 3 -26.54 8.92 -12.10
CA ARG A 3 -27.86 8.47 -12.58
C ARG A 3 -27.91 8.22 -14.09
N ASP A 4 -27.10 8.97 -14.85
CA ASP A 4 -27.08 8.91 -16.32
C ASP A 4 -26.37 7.65 -16.83
N ILE A 5 -25.42 7.11 -16.05
CA ILE A 5 -24.67 5.89 -16.35
C ILE A 5 -25.55 4.65 -16.16
N VAL A 6 -26.35 4.62 -15.10
CA VAL A 6 -27.30 3.52 -14.83
C VAL A 6 -28.47 3.51 -15.85
N ALA A 7 -28.86 4.68 -16.34
CA ALA A 7 -29.90 4.80 -17.36
C ALA A 7 -29.45 4.23 -18.72
N LYS A 8 -28.20 4.44 -19.11
CA LYS A 8 -27.62 3.89 -20.35
C LYS A 8 -27.47 2.36 -20.28
N ASP A 9 -27.03 1.82 -19.15
CA ASP A 9 -26.87 0.37 -18.94
C ASP A 9 -28.20 -0.41 -19.04
N ARG A 10 -29.30 0.16 -18.52
CA ARG A 10 -30.65 -0.43 -18.68
C ARG A 10 -31.16 -0.34 -20.12
N HIS A 11 -30.78 0.69 -20.86
CA HIS A 11 -31.25 0.88 -22.23
C HIS A 11 -30.64 -0.16 -23.18
N ASP A 12 -29.32 -0.37 -23.09
CA ASP A 12 -28.59 -1.24 -24.03
C ASP A 12 -28.94 -2.72 -23.84
N ARG A 13 -29.21 -3.17 -22.60
CA ARG A 13 -29.72 -4.53 -22.32
C ARG A 13 -31.14 -4.78 -22.83
N LYS A 14 -31.99 -3.75 -22.90
CA LYS A 14 -33.41 -3.88 -23.28
C LYS A 14 -33.60 -4.10 -24.79
N TYR A 15 -32.65 -3.70 -25.63
CA TYR A 15 -32.77 -3.76 -27.11
C TYR A 15 -31.86 -4.80 -27.78
N GLY A 16 -31.29 -5.74 -27.02
CA GLY A 16 -30.60 -6.91 -27.58
C GLY A 16 -29.30 -6.60 -28.34
N MET A 17 -28.70 -5.44 -28.12
CA MET A 17 -27.45 -5.04 -28.78
C MET A 17 -26.28 -5.85 -28.22
N ALA A 18 -25.40 -6.34 -29.10
CA ALA A 18 -24.20 -7.08 -28.71
C ALA A 18 -23.31 -6.20 -27.83
N VAL A 19 -23.15 -6.58 -26.56
CA VAL A 19 -22.34 -5.84 -25.60
C VAL A 19 -20.92 -6.41 -25.61
N ASP A 20 -20.01 -5.74 -26.30
CA ASP A 20 -18.56 -6.01 -26.28
C ASP A 20 -17.97 -5.60 -24.91
N THR A 21 -18.30 -6.38 -23.89
CA THR A 21 -17.93 -6.13 -22.50
C THR A 21 -16.42 -6.28 -22.31
N ALA A 22 -15.82 -7.26 -22.98
CA ALA A 22 -14.37 -7.50 -22.94
C ALA A 22 -13.59 -6.35 -23.59
N GLY A 23 -14.01 -5.86 -24.75
CA GLY A 23 -13.39 -4.70 -25.38
C GLY A 23 -13.65 -3.40 -24.64
N ALA A 24 -14.81 -3.25 -23.97
CA ALA A 24 -15.07 -2.12 -23.09
C ALA A 24 -14.14 -2.11 -21.86
N ILE A 25 -13.88 -3.28 -21.26
CA ILE A 25 -12.91 -3.42 -20.17
C ILE A 25 -11.49 -3.13 -20.65
N ALA A 26 -11.07 -3.68 -21.80
CA ALA A 26 -9.75 -3.43 -22.37
C ALA A 26 -9.51 -1.94 -22.65
N ARG A 27 -10.48 -1.25 -23.25
CA ARG A 27 -10.42 0.20 -23.49
C ARG A 27 -10.41 1.02 -22.20
N ALA A 28 -11.12 0.58 -21.16
CA ALA A 28 -11.10 1.24 -19.85
C ALA A 28 -9.74 1.10 -19.16
N LEU A 29 -9.13 -0.09 -19.23
CA LEU A 29 -7.79 -0.34 -18.69
C LEU A 29 -6.72 0.45 -19.45
N GLU A 30 -6.78 0.48 -20.78
CA GLU A 30 -5.86 1.26 -21.62
C GLU A 30 -5.99 2.77 -21.35
N LYS A 31 -7.23 3.26 -21.16
CA LYS A 31 -7.49 4.65 -20.79
C LYS A 31 -6.97 4.98 -19.39
N ALA A 32 -7.14 4.09 -18.41
CA ALA A 32 -6.61 4.28 -17.06
C ALA A 32 -5.08 4.29 -17.05
N TYR A 33 -4.45 3.42 -17.84
CA TYR A 33 -3.00 3.40 -18.01
C TYR A 33 -2.50 4.70 -18.66
N ARG A 34 -3.13 5.15 -19.75
CA ARG A 34 -2.78 6.41 -20.43
C ARG A 34 -3.02 7.62 -19.53
N GLN A 35 -4.10 7.61 -18.73
CA GLN A 35 -4.39 8.68 -17.78
C GLN A 35 -3.33 8.73 -16.67
N GLY A 36 -2.96 7.58 -16.08
CA GLY A 36 -1.89 7.51 -15.07
C GLY A 36 -0.51 7.89 -15.64
N PHE A 37 -0.27 7.62 -16.92
CA PHE A 37 0.96 8.01 -17.60
C PHE A 37 1.00 9.52 -17.94
N GLU A 38 -0.11 10.10 -18.39
CA GLU A 38 -0.21 11.55 -18.71
C GLU A 38 -0.28 12.42 -17.45
N ASP A 39 -0.96 11.99 -16.38
CA ASP A 39 -0.98 12.70 -15.09
C ASP A 39 0.42 12.79 -14.46
N ASN A 40 1.29 11.84 -14.77
CA ASN A 40 2.71 11.86 -14.37
C ASN A 40 3.58 12.79 -15.24
N ARG A 41 3.14 13.14 -16.45
CA ARG A 41 3.89 14.03 -17.38
C ARG A 41 3.49 15.49 -17.29
N VAL A 42 2.22 15.78 -16.98
CA VAL A 42 1.67 17.14 -17.01
C VAL A 42 1.85 17.88 -15.68
N GLY A 43 2.32 17.21 -14.62
CA GLY A 43 2.57 17.87 -13.33
C GLY A 43 1.34 18.62 -12.83
N ARG A 44 0.13 18.15 -13.16
CA ARG A 44 -1.09 18.70 -12.58
C ARG A 44 -1.12 18.18 -11.14
N PRO A 45 -1.04 19.06 -10.13
CA PRO A 45 -1.13 18.61 -8.76
C PRO A 45 -2.55 18.09 -8.60
N SER A 46 -2.69 16.76 -8.62
CA SER A 46 -3.69 16.12 -7.78
C SER A 46 -3.54 16.79 -6.42
N GLN A 47 -4.63 17.26 -5.83
CA GLN A 47 -4.66 17.69 -4.43
C GLN A 47 -4.44 16.48 -3.50
N SER A 48 -3.42 15.66 -3.79
CA SER A 48 -2.59 15.06 -2.78
C SER A 48 -2.13 16.23 -1.93
N GLN A 49 -2.68 16.38 -0.73
CA GLN A 49 -1.90 17.04 0.31
C GLN A 49 -0.56 16.32 0.27
N GLU A 50 0.49 17.00 -0.22
CA GLU A 50 1.84 16.60 0.13
C GLU A 50 1.80 16.40 1.64
N PRO A 51 2.14 15.21 2.17
CA PRO A 51 2.34 15.11 3.59
C PRO A 51 3.43 16.15 3.87
N ALA A 52 3.06 17.23 4.58
CA ALA A 52 4.02 18.19 5.08
C ALA A 52 5.19 17.36 5.59
N ALA A 53 6.40 17.64 5.09
CA ALA A 53 7.61 16.95 5.47
C ALA A 53 7.77 17.09 6.99
N GLN A 54 7.16 16.17 7.71
CA GLN A 54 7.28 16.02 9.15
C GLN A 54 8.51 15.17 9.29
N ASP A 55 9.66 15.84 9.33
CA ASP A 55 10.94 15.20 9.56
C ASP A 55 10.92 14.57 10.96
N GLY A 56 10.96 13.24 11.00
CA GLY A 56 11.06 12.48 12.24
C GLY A 56 10.05 11.35 12.40
N PRO A 57 10.23 10.54 13.47
CA PRO A 57 9.40 9.38 13.76
C PRO A 57 7.94 9.79 13.97
N LEU A 58 7.02 9.00 13.42
CA LEU A 58 5.59 9.18 13.60
C LEU A 58 5.15 8.62 14.95
N ASP A 59 4.17 9.28 15.59
CA ASP A 59 3.49 8.66 16.73
C ASP A 59 2.72 7.40 16.28
N TRP A 60 2.95 6.29 16.99
CA TRP A 60 2.39 4.98 16.69
C TRP A 60 0.85 4.97 16.77
N ALA A 61 0.27 5.82 17.62
CA ALA A 61 -1.18 6.00 17.74
C ALA A 61 -1.83 6.54 16.45
N LEU A 62 -1.08 7.30 15.63
CA LEU A 62 -1.56 7.86 14.36
C LEU A 62 -1.70 6.83 13.25
N ILE A 63 -1.05 5.67 13.38
CA ILE A 63 -1.18 4.58 12.42
C ILE A 63 -2.52 3.88 12.69
N PRO A 64 -3.44 3.76 11.71
CA PRO A 64 -4.72 3.10 11.95
C PRO A 64 -4.53 1.63 12.36
N PRO A 65 -5.43 1.02 13.16
CA PRO A 65 -5.16 -0.27 13.81
C PRO A 65 -4.72 -1.41 12.88
N ARG A 66 -5.39 -1.57 11.74
CA ARG A 66 -5.06 -2.64 10.79
C ARG A 66 -3.73 -2.39 10.05
N PRO A 67 -3.47 -1.20 9.45
CA PRO A 67 -2.15 -0.80 8.97
C PRO A 67 -1.05 -0.91 10.03
N ARG A 68 -1.33 -0.57 11.30
CA ARG A 68 -0.38 -0.63 12.41
C ARG A 68 0.12 -2.05 12.66
N ASN A 69 -0.79 -3.03 12.68
CA ASN A 69 -0.42 -4.44 12.81
C ASN A 69 0.45 -4.90 11.62
N ALA A 70 0.08 -4.52 10.40
CA ALA A 70 0.87 -4.84 9.22
C ALA A 70 2.26 -4.20 9.29
N PHE A 71 2.34 -2.93 9.66
CA PHE A 71 3.60 -2.20 9.80
C PHE A 71 4.51 -2.81 10.88
N TRP A 72 3.95 -3.18 12.03
CA TRP A 72 4.68 -3.90 13.07
C TRP A 72 5.27 -5.21 12.55
N SER A 73 4.48 -6.04 11.84
CA SER A 73 4.97 -7.30 11.28
C SER A 73 6.06 -7.05 10.24
N ILE A 74 5.86 -6.08 9.34
CA ILE A 74 6.87 -5.71 8.34
C ILE A 74 8.17 -5.32 9.03
N CYS A 75 8.14 -4.40 10.00
CA CYS A 75 9.35 -3.94 10.69
C CYS A 75 10.01 -5.07 11.49
N LEU A 76 9.23 -5.89 12.21
CA LEU A 76 9.77 -7.01 12.98
C LEU A 76 10.59 -7.96 12.11
N PHE A 77 10.10 -8.29 10.92
CA PHE A 77 10.74 -9.26 10.05
C PHE A 77 11.80 -8.65 9.12
N THR A 78 11.75 -7.35 8.84
CA THR A 78 12.74 -6.67 7.98
C THR A 78 13.87 -6.01 8.76
N LEU A 79 13.57 -5.43 9.93
CA LEU A 79 14.51 -4.68 10.77
C LEU A 79 14.89 -5.46 12.04
N GLY A 80 14.06 -6.41 12.48
CA GLY A 80 14.29 -7.12 13.74
C GLY A 80 14.14 -6.23 14.97
N ARG A 81 14.68 -6.68 16.09
CA ARG A 81 14.70 -5.96 17.38
C ARG A 81 16.08 -5.42 17.75
N GLY A 82 17.02 -5.39 16.81
CA GLY A 82 18.39 -4.89 17.02
C GLY A 82 19.48 -5.94 17.25
N GLU A 83 19.20 -7.24 17.09
CA GLU A 83 20.19 -8.30 17.39
C GLU A 83 21.06 -8.74 16.21
N SER A 84 20.79 -8.29 14.98
CA SER A 84 21.68 -8.37 13.80
C SER A 84 20.95 -7.71 12.63
N PRO A 85 21.64 -7.15 11.63
CA PRO A 85 20.97 -6.73 10.40
C PRO A 85 20.38 -7.98 9.73
N SER A 86 19.06 -8.11 9.77
CA SER A 86 18.36 -9.06 8.91
C SER A 86 18.60 -8.64 7.47
N GLU A 87 18.82 -9.61 6.57
CA GLU A 87 18.83 -9.34 5.13
C GLU A 87 17.56 -8.53 4.79
N MET A 88 17.74 -7.33 4.22
CA MET A 88 16.67 -6.34 4.07
C MET A 88 15.49 -6.97 3.32
N GLY A 89 14.43 -7.29 4.05
CA GLY A 89 13.21 -7.79 3.44
C GLY A 89 12.46 -6.68 2.73
N TYR A 90 11.64 -7.08 1.75
CA TYR A 90 10.86 -6.18 0.92
C TYR A 90 9.45 -6.73 0.70
N LEU A 91 8.54 -5.87 0.27
CA LEU A 91 7.19 -6.24 -0.12
C LEU A 91 7.12 -6.35 -1.64
N ALA A 92 6.84 -7.55 -2.13
CA ALA A 92 6.58 -7.81 -3.54
C ALA A 92 5.07 -7.73 -3.83
N ALA A 93 4.70 -7.26 -5.03
CA ALA A 93 3.32 -7.32 -5.49
C ALA A 93 2.82 -8.77 -5.49
N ALA A 94 1.60 -8.99 -5.00
CA ALA A 94 1.00 -10.32 -4.91
C ALA A 94 -0.53 -10.26 -5.05
N THR A 95 -1.12 -11.39 -5.42
CA THR A 95 -2.57 -11.58 -5.37
C THR A 95 -2.97 -12.09 -4.01
N THR A 96 -4.00 -11.48 -3.42
CA THR A 96 -4.55 -11.94 -2.14
C THR A 96 -5.40 -13.19 -2.28
N GLU A 97 -5.69 -13.87 -1.17
CA GLU A 97 -6.63 -15.00 -1.12
C GLU A 97 -8.01 -14.69 -1.74
N ARG A 98 -8.42 -13.41 -1.73
CA ARG A 98 -9.69 -12.95 -2.31
C ARG A 98 -9.58 -12.57 -3.78
N GLY A 99 -8.44 -12.81 -4.42
CA GLY A 99 -8.18 -12.43 -5.82
C GLY A 99 -7.93 -10.93 -6.03
N THR A 100 -7.84 -10.12 -4.98
CA THR A 100 -7.56 -8.68 -5.11
C THR A 100 -6.06 -8.38 -5.03
N PRO A 101 -5.58 -7.24 -5.56
CA PRO A 101 -4.20 -6.79 -5.40
C PRO A 101 -3.77 -6.68 -3.93
N GLY A 102 -2.52 -7.01 -3.66
CA GLY A 102 -1.90 -6.94 -2.36
C GLY A 102 -0.39 -7.07 -2.45
N TRP A 103 0.22 -7.30 -1.29
CA TRP A 103 1.65 -7.27 -1.10
C TRP A 103 2.07 -8.45 -0.25
N ARG A 104 3.13 -9.14 -0.63
CA ARG A 104 3.71 -10.24 0.14
C ARG A 104 5.06 -9.80 0.67
N LEU A 105 5.26 -10.01 1.98
CA LEU A 105 6.57 -9.83 2.59
C LEU A 105 7.51 -10.94 2.15
N VAL A 106 8.66 -10.56 1.62
CA VAL A 106 9.76 -11.41 1.21
C VAL A 106 10.95 -11.08 2.09
N VAL A 107 11.41 -12.05 2.87
CA VAL A 107 12.63 -11.93 3.66
C VAL A 107 13.58 -13.03 3.22
N PRO A 108 14.75 -12.70 2.67
CA PRO A 108 15.75 -13.69 2.28
C PRO A 108 16.10 -14.63 3.45
N GLY A 109 16.32 -15.91 3.14
CA GLY A 109 16.60 -16.95 4.15
C GLY A 109 15.41 -17.42 4.98
N LEU A 110 14.25 -16.76 4.90
CA LEU A 110 13.01 -17.18 5.57
C LEU A 110 11.95 -17.59 4.54
N SER A 111 11.62 -18.87 4.47
CA SER A 111 10.44 -19.35 3.75
C SER A 111 9.17 -18.99 4.52
N TYR A 112 8.73 -17.75 4.39
CA TYR A 112 7.47 -17.30 4.99
C TYR A 112 6.30 -17.74 4.11
N HIS A 113 5.52 -18.71 4.61
CA HIS A 113 4.24 -19.09 4.04
C HIS A 113 3.13 -18.29 4.72
N ASP A 114 2.46 -17.45 3.93
CA ASP A 114 1.14 -16.83 4.14
C ASP A 114 0.95 -15.69 5.17
N LYS A 115 0.85 -14.47 4.64
CA LYS A 115 -0.43 -13.91 4.13
C LYS A 115 -0.14 -12.65 3.31
N SER A 116 -0.79 -12.53 2.15
CA SER A 116 -0.78 -11.28 1.39
C SER A 116 -1.46 -10.17 2.19
N ILE A 117 -0.82 -9.02 2.29
CA ILE A 117 -1.38 -7.80 2.86
C ILE A 117 -2.16 -7.09 1.77
N GLY A 118 -3.47 -6.94 1.94
CA GLY A 118 -4.31 -6.26 0.96
C GLY A 118 -3.91 -4.79 0.76
N GLU A 119 -4.02 -4.29 -0.47
CA GLU A 119 -3.62 -2.94 -0.86
C GLU A 119 -4.18 -1.83 0.04
N LYS A 120 -5.44 -1.94 0.45
CA LYS A 120 -6.10 -0.98 1.38
C LYS A 120 -5.42 -0.85 2.74
N THR A 121 -4.61 -1.85 3.14
CA THR A 121 -3.84 -1.83 4.40
C THR A 121 -2.47 -1.16 4.19
N ILE A 122 -1.91 -1.26 2.99
CA ILE A 122 -0.59 -0.70 2.61
C ILE A 122 -0.68 0.80 2.28
N ILE A 123 -1.74 1.23 1.58
CA ILE A 123 -1.91 2.65 1.18
C ILE A 123 -1.74 3.64 2.35
N PRO A 124 -2.32 3.44 3.54
CA PRO A 124 -2.10 4.33 4.67
C PRO A 124 -0.63 4.43 5.10
N LEU A 125 0.12 3.33 5.05
CA LEU A 125 1.54 3.31 5.42
C LEU A 125 2.40 4.09 4.42
N VAL A 126 2.09 3.96 3.13
CA VAL A 126 2.73 4.77 2.07
C VAL A 126 2.43 6.25 2.27
N ARG A 127 1.16 6.60 2.52
CA ARG A 127 0.73 8.00 2.73
C ARG A 127 1.36 8.65 3.96
N LEU A 128 1.60 7.86 5.02
CA LEU A 128 2.30 8.30 6.22
C LEU A 128 3.83 8.34 6.02
N GLY A 129 4.33 7.90 4.87
CA GLY A 129 5.75 7.85 4.55
C GLY A 129 6.52 6.82 5.38
N LEU A 130 5.86 5.75 5.86
CA LEU A 130 6.47 4.69 6.66
C LEU A 130 7.05 3.56 5.81
N ILE A 131 6.53 3.41 4.60
CA ILE A 131 7.02 2.50 3.57
C ILE A 131 7.06 3.25 2.24
N GLU A 132 8.00 2.87 1.38
CA GLU A 132 8.24 3.57 0.11
C GLU A 132 8.69 2.58 -0.98
N PRO A 133 8.56 2.93 -2.26
CA PRO A 133 9.15 2.16 -3.35
C PRO A 133 10.67 2.05 -3.17
N ALA A 134 11.22 0.86 -3.43
CA ALA A 134 12.67 0.72 -3.49
C ALA A 134 13.24 1.55 -4.65
N LEU A 135 14.40 2.17 -4.43
CA LEU A 135 15.05 3.06 -5.42
C LEU A 135 15.37 2.31 -6.73
N ASP A 136 15.89 1.09 -6.61
CA ASP A 136 16.34 0.28 -7.75
C ASP A 136 15.21 -0.57 -8.35
N GLU A 137 14.16 -0.85 -7.56
CA GLU A 137 13.04 -1.69 -7.95
C GLU A 137 11.70 -1.05 -7.52
N PRO A 138 11.12 -0.14 -8.32
CA PRO A 138 9.91 0.60 -7.93
C PRO A 138 8.65 -0.27 -7.79
N HIS A 139 8.74 -1.54 -8.19
CA HIS A 139 7.68 -2.54 -8.01
C HIS A 139 7.73 -3.24 -6.63
N CYS A 140 8.78 -2.98 -5.86
CA CYS A 140 8.96 -3.46 -4.49
C CYS A 140 8.76 -2.29 -3.52
N LEU A 141 8.16 -2.55 -2.35
CA LEU A 141 8.13 -1.58 -1.25
C LEU A 141 9.08 -2.00 -0.14
N VAL A 142 9.73 -1.02 0.48
CA VAL A 142 10.63 -1.20 1.62
C VAL A 142 10.21 -0.27 2.77
N VAL A 143 10.70 -0.56 3.97
CA VAL A 143 10.53 0.37 5.10
C VAL A 143 11.37 1.62 4.83
N SER A 144 10.73 2.79 4.87
CA SER A 144 11.42 4.05 4.64
C SER A 144 12.33 4.42 5.82
N THR A 145 13.17 5.43 5.64
CA THR A 145 13.96 6.00 6.75
C THR A 145 13.06 6.45 7.91
N ARG A 146 11.95 7.12 7.61
CA ARG A 146 10.96 7.55 8.62
C ARG A 146 10.28 6.36 9.30
N GLY A 147 9.96 5.32 8.55
CA GLY A 147 9.42 4.07 9.08
C GLY A 147 10.38 3.40 10.06
N ALA A 148 11.66 3.31 9.69
CA ALA A 148 12.70 2.75 10.54
C ALA A 148 12.87 3.57 11.84
N GLN A 149 12.93 4.90 11.75
CA GLN A 149 12.98 5.78 12.93
C GLN A 149 11.76 5.56 13.85
N THR A 150 10.56 5.43 13.25
CA THR A 150 9.31 5.18 13.97
C THR A 150 9.36 3.84 14.73
N TRP A 151 9.87 2.79 14.07
CA TRP A 151 10.09 1.47 14.67
C TRP A 151 11.08 1.49 15.83
N TRP A 152 12.23 2.14 15.65
CA TRP A 152 13.24 2.21 16.69
C TRP A 152 12.80 3.02 17.90
N LEU A 153 12.04 4.10 17.69
CA LEU A 153 11.44 4.85 18.79
C LEU A 153 10.41 4.01 19.56
N PHE A 154 9.57 3.25 18.85
CA PHE A 154 8.61 2.32 19.47
C PHE A 154 9.33 1.30 20.37
N HIS A 155 10.42 0.70 19.87
CA HIS A 155 11.23 -0.22 20.66
C HIS A 155 11.93 0.43 21.84
N ALA A 156 12.52 1.62 21.66
CA ALA A 156 13.20 2.35 22.73
C ALA A 156 12.25 2.72 23.88
N ARG A 157 10.96 2.90 23.59
CA ARG A 157 9.90 3.12 24.57
C ARG A 157 9.38 1.83 25.23
N GLY A 158 9.95 0.68 24.91
CA GLY A 158 9.58 -0.62 25.48
C GLY A 158 8.46 -1.35 24.72
N GLY A 159 8.04 -0.84 23.57
CA GLY A 159 7.01 -1.47 22.75
C GLY A 159 7.41 -2.86 22.28
N ARG A 160 6.53 -3.84 22.51
CA ARG A 160 6.66 -5.24 22.06
C ARG A 160 5.62 -5.61 21.04
N TYR A 161 4.39 -5.15 21.20
CA TYR A 161 3.21 -5.41 20.37
C TYR A 161 2.55 -4.10 19.91
N PRO A 162 1.80 -4.10 18.78
CA PRO A 162 1.20 -2.90 18.21
C PRO A 162 0.38 -2.03 19.18
N GLU A 163 -0.21 -2.64 20.21
CA GLU A 163 -1.08 -2.03 21.21
C GLU A 163 -0.34 -1.29 22.34
N ASP A 164 0.90 -1.69 22.66
CA ASP A 164 1.59 -1.33 23.92
C ASP A 164 1.74 0.18 24.17
N LEU A 165 1.79 0.99 23.11
CA LEU A 165 2.02 2.44 23.19
C LEU A 165 0.85 3.26 22.64
N THR A 166 -0.33 2.64 22.51
CA THR A 166 -1.48 3.26 21.83
C THR A 166 -2.67 3.54 22.73
N ASP A 167 -2.60 3.10 23.99
CA ASP A 167 -3.53 3.46 25.04
C ASP A 167 -3.11 4.81 25.63
N VAL A 168 -3.91 5.86 25.36
CA VAL A 168 -3.80 7.20 25.97
C VAL A 168 -5.15 7.57 26.57
#